data_AF-A0A395D1H5-F1
#
_entry.id   AF-A0A395D1H5-F1
#
_cell.length_a   1.000
_cell.length_b   1.000
_cell.length_c   1.000
_cell.angle_alpha   90.00
_cell.angle_beta   90.00
_cell.angle_gamma   90.00
#
_symmetry.space_group_name_H-M   'P 1'
#
loop_
_entity.id
_entity.type
_entity.pdbx_description
1 polymer ?
#
loop_
_entity_poly.entity_id
_entity_poly.type
_entity_poly.pdbx_seq_one_letter_code
_entity_poly.pdbx_strand_id
1 'polypeptide(L)'
;MVAGAAIVALAANSAFQPAEAPYEFHMSHASPDALPDLKSPGVELAQLERLEWKTPGARTAVATAIAMRDANGRLVPLDWQNAVTEPVFFSDMSAAETSKVSTAIREHVPSDAVVLSWWDLSRRIRSLAQRQAPLDDPLARGLLTPAAWSSG
;
A
#
# COMPACT_ATOMS: atom_id res chain seq x y z
N MET A 1 -32.78 29.93 -29.95
CA MET A 1 -31.56 29.12 -30.18
C MET A 1 -30.62 29.05 -28.96
N VAL A 2 -30.51 30.09 -28.13
CA VAL A 2 -29.58 30.10 -26.96
C VAL A 2 -29.87 29.00 -25.92
N ALA A 3 -31.15 28.73 -25.64
CA ALA A 3 -31.54 27.71 -24.66
C ALA A 3 -31.17 26.27 -25.09
N GLY A 4 -31.25 25.95 -26.38
CA GLY A 4 -30.89 24.61 -26.89
C GLY A 4 -29.40 24.34 -26.80
N ALA A 5 -28.56 25.32 -27.13
CA ALA A 5 -27.11 25.22 -26.97
C ALA A 5 -26.69 25.05 -25.50
N ALA A 6 -27.38 25.73 -24.57
CA ALA A 6 -27.13 25.59 -23.14
C ALA A 6 -27.43 24.17 -22.62
N ILE A 7 -28.53 23.55 -23.07
CA ILE A 7 -28.89 22.18 -22.68
C ILE A 7 -27.87 21.17 -23.22
N VAL A 8 -27.43 21.32 -24.48
CA VAL A 8 -26.40 20.45 -25.08
C VAL A 8 -25.07 20.59 -24.36
N ALA A 9 -24.66 21.82 -24.02
CA ALA A 9 -23.43 22.06 -23.26
C ALA A 9 -23.50 21.45 -21.85
N LEU A 10 -24.66 21.52 -21.18
CA LEU A 10 -24.87 20.91 -19.87
C LEU A 10 -24.83 19.39 -19.93
N ALA A 11 -25.47 18.79 -20.94
CA ALA A 11 -25.48 17.34 -21.16
C ALA A 11 -24.07 16.81 -21.47
N ALA A 12 -23.32 17.49 -22.35
CA ALA A 12 -21.93 17.15 -22.63
C ALA A 12 -21.08 17.25 -21.35
N ASN A 13 -21.21 18.34 -20.59
CA ASN A 13 -20.48 18.51 -19.33
C ASN A 13 -20.77 17.39 -18.32
N SER A 14 -22.03 16.93 -18.20
CA SER A 14 -22.38 15.81 -17.32
C SER A 14 -21.81 14.47 -17.80
N ALA A 15 -21.77 14.23 -19.11
CA ALA A 15 -21.27 12.97 -19.68
C ALA A 15 -19.74 12.82 -19.57
N PHE A 16 -19.02 13.94 -19.40
CA PHE A 16 -17.56 13.95 -19.22
C PHE A 16 -17.13 14.16 -17.76
N GLN A 17 -18.07 14.26 -16.81
CA GLN A 17 -17.69 14.28 -15.41
C GLN A 17 -17.25 12.88 -14.99
N PRO A 18 -16.05 12.73 -14.39
CA PRO A 18 -15.66 11.46 -13.81
C PRO A 18 -16.66 11.08 -12.73
N ALA A 19 -16.99 9.79 -12.65
CA ALA A 19 -17.78 9.28 -11.54
C ALA A 19 -17.08 9.66 -10.23
N GLU A 20 -17.86 10.01 -9.21
CA GLU A 20 -17.31 10.26 -7.88
C GLU A 20 -16.47 9.06 -7.44
N ALA A 21 -15.31 9.34 -6.85
CA ALA A 21 -14.44 8.28 -6.37
C ALA A 21 -15.18 7.46 -5.31
N PRO A 22 -15.15 6.12 -5.37
CA PRO A 22 -15.88 5.28 -4.42
C PRO A 22 -15.32 5.40 -2.99
N TYR A 23 -14.12 5.97 -2.84
CA TYR A 23 -13.45 6.19 -1.57
C TYR A 23 -12.76 7.56 -1.52
N GLU A 24 -12.81 8.19 -0.35
CA GLU A 24 -11.97 9.30 0.06
C GLU A 24 -10.75 8.76 0.80
N PHE A 25 -9.56 9.23 0.41
CA PHE A 25 -8.30 8.84 1.01
C PHE A 25 -7.74 9.95 1.89
N HIS A 26 -7.48 9.64 3.15
CA HIS A 26 -6.94 10.58 4.13
C HIS A 26 -5.60 10.05 4.65
N MET A 27 -4.59 10.92 4.69
CA MET A 27 -3.25 10.61 5.21
C MET A 27 -2.90 11.61 6.30
N SER A 28 -2.37 11.11 7.42
CA SER A 28 -1.97 11.92 8.57
C SER A 28 -0.77 11.29 9.27
N HIS A 29 -0.01 12.05 10.04
CA HIS A 29 1.10 11.50 10.81
C HIS A 29 0.61 10.58 11.94
N ALA A 30 1.36 9.51 12.21
CA ALA A 30 1.12 8.59 13.30
C ALA A 30 2.27 8.64 14.32
N SER A 31 1.92 8.50 15.61
CA SER A 31 2.91 8.29 16.67
C SER A 31 3.55 6.90 16.53
N PRO A 32 4.83 6.71 16.89
CA PRO A 32 5.44 5.39 17.07
C PRO A 32 4.62 4.45 17.96
N ASP A 33 3.89 4.99 18.94
CA ASP A 33 3.01 4.22 19.83
C ASP A 33 1.82 3.55 19.11
N ALA A 34 1.57 3.90 17.84
CA ALA A 34 0.54 3.27 17.02
C ALA A 34 0.88 1.81 16.63
N LEU A 35 2.14 1.40 16.80
CA LEU A 35 2.63 0.06 16.46
C LEU A 35 3.37 -0.57 17.64
N PRO A 36 2.71 -0.81 18.79
CA PRO A 36 3.38 -1.30 20.00
C PRO A 36 3.99 -2.70 19.82
N ASP A 37 3.40 -3.51 18.93
CA ASP A 37 3.85 -4.86 18.65
C ASP A 37 4.92 -4.94 17.56
N LEU A 38 5.22 -3.83 16.88
CA LEU A 38 6.25 -3.81 15.86
C LEU A 38 7.65 -3.70 16.50
N LYS A 39 8.34 -4.83 16.57
CA LYS A 39 9.76 -4.88 16.91
C LYS A 39 10.57 -4.94 15.62
N SER A 40 11.39 -3.93 15.38
CA SER A 40 12.26 -3.83 14.20
C SER A 40 13.70 -3.58 14.65
N PRO A 41 14.42 -4.63 15.08
CA PRO A 41 15.78 -4.47 15.58
C PRO A 41 16.66 -3.84 14.49
N GLY A 42 17.39 -2.76 14.83
CA GLY A 42 18.30 -2.08 13.90
C GLY A 42 17.64 -1.21 12.83
N VAL A 43 16.33 -0.91 12.95
CA VAL A 43 15.60 -0.01 12.06
C VAL A 43 14.91 1.06 12.89
N GLU A 44 15.22 2.33 12.60
CA GLU A 44 14.52 3.45 13.21
C GLU A 44 13.20 3.67 12.48
N LEU A 45 12.08 3.56 13.22
CA LEU A 45 10.75 3.83 12.70
C LEU A 45 10.50 5.34 12.71
N ALA A 46 11.14 6.05 11.78
CA ALA A 46 10.92 7.46 11.57
C ALA A 46 9.80 7.70 10.55
N GLN A 47 8.95 8.70 10.81
CA GLN A 47 7.89 9.17 9.89
C GLN A 47 6.83 8.12 9.57
N LEU A 48 6.07 7.72 10.59
CA LEU A 48 4.88 6.90 10.40
C LEU A 48 3.71 7.74 9.90
N GLU A 49 2.96 7.18 8.97
CA GLU A 49 1.77 7.74 8.36
C GLU A 49 0.59 6.81 8.65
N ARG A 50 -0.49 7.38 9.16
CA ARG A 50 -1.81 6.74 9.19
C ARG A 50 -2.53 7.03 7.89
N LEU A 51 -2.99 5.96 7.26
CA LEU A 51 -3.77 5.97 6.03
C LEU A 51 -5.20 5.51 6.36
N GLU A 52 -6.19 6.24 5.86
CA GLU A 52 -7.60 5.89 6.00
C GLU A 52 -8.31 5.97 4.66
N TRP A 53 -9.14 4.96 4.39
CA TRP A 53 -10.08 4.96 3.26
C TRP A 53 -11.50 5.03 3.81
N LYS A 54 -12.29 5.99 3.34
CA LYS A 54 -13.69 6.20 3.76
C LYS A 54 -14.59 6.18 2.52
N THR A 55 -15.72 5.51 2.61
CA THR A 55 -16.77 5.61 1.60
C THR A 55 -17.72 6.75 1.96
N PRO A 56 -18.21 7.54 0.98
CA PRO A 56 -19.23 8.55 1.24
C PRO A 56 -20.41 7.99 2.05
N GLY A 57 -20.78 8.66 3.14
CA GLY A 57 -21.86 8.23 4.03
C GLY A 57 -21.49 7.16 5.08
N ALA A 58 -20.29 6.58 5.03
CA ALA A 58 -19.80 5.69 6.08
C ALA A 58 -19.38 6.47 7.34
N ARG A 59 -19.76 5.97 8.52
CA ARG A 59 -19.38 6.60 9.81
C ARG A 59 -17.91 6.35 10.18
N THR A 60 -17.33 5.27 9.68
CA THR A 60 -15.96 4.83 9.98
C THR A 60 -15.21 4.53 8.69
N ALA A 61 -13.88 4.52 8.77
CA ALA A 61 -13.06 4.07 7.65
C ALA A 61 -13.36 2.60 7.32
N VAL A 62 -13.37 2.27 6.02
CA VAL A 62 -13.55 0.90 5.50
C VAL A 62 -12.22 0.14 5.49
N ALA A 63 -11.11 0.86 5.44
CA ALA A 63 -9.78 0.33 5.65
C ALA A 63 -8.89 1.37 6.34
N THR A 64 -7.97 0.91 7.19
CA THR A 64 -6.92 1.74 7.79
C THR A 64 -5.58 1.05 7.71
N ALA A 65 -4.51 1.83 7.65
CA ALA A 65 -3.16 1.30 7.68
C ALA A 65 -2.23 2.24 8.43
N ILE A 66 -1.17 1.68 9.01
CA ILE A 66 0.01 2.45 9.42
C ILE A 66 1.14 2.05 8.49
N ALA A 67 1.79 3.05 7.88
CA ALA A 67 2.88 2.86 6.96
C ALA A 67 4.08 3.70 7.38
N MET A 68 5.28 3.25 7.04
CA MET A 68 6.48 4.09 7.04
C MET A 68 6.83 4.51 5.62
N ARG A 69 7.79 5.42 5.49
CA ARG A 69 8.45 5.71 4.21
C ARG A 69 9.79 4.98 4.13
N ASP A 70 10.06 4.34 3.01
CA ASP A 70 11.40 3.81 2.72
C ASP A 70 12.38 4.93 2.34
N ALA A 71 13.64 4.57 2.12
CA ALA A 71 14.70 5.52 1.71
C ALA A 71 14.38 6.28 0.41
N ASN A 72 13.46 5.79 -0.42
CA ASN A 72 13.01 6.42 -1.66
C ASN A 72 11.69 7.19 -1.47
N GLY A 73 11.21 7.35 -0.23
CA GLY A 73 9.95 8.02 0.10
C GLY A 73 8.69 7.21 -0.20
N ARG A 74 8.82 5.95 -0.62
CA ARG A 74 7.68 5.08 -0.93
C ARG A 74 7.03 4.58 0.34
N LEU A 75 5.69 4.51 0.35
CA LEU A 75 4.95 3.96 1.47
C LEU A 75 5.18 2.44 1.57
N VAL A 76 5.47 2.00 2.79
CA VAL A 76 5.63 0.61 3.19
C VAL A 76 4.63 0.33 4.31
N PRO A 77 3.52 -0.36 4.03
CA PRO A 77 2.52 -0.66 5.06
C PRO A 77 3.14 -1.60 6.10
N LEU A 78 2.92 -1.29 7.38
CA LEU A 78 3.40 -2.03 8.54
C LEU A 78 2.25 -2.74 9.29
N ASP A 79 1.06 -2.14 9.22
CA ASP A 79 -0.22 -2.70 9.67
C ASP A 79 -1.30 -2.32 8.65
N TRP A 80 -2.23 -3.23 8.38
CA TRP A 80 -3.38 -3.04 7.49
C TRP A 80 -4.60 -3.72 8.10
N GLN A 81 -5.71 -2.98 8.22
CA GLN A 81 -6.96 -3.45 8.78
C GLN A 81 -8.12 -3.09 7.85
N ASN A 82 -8.90 -4.09 7.45
CA ASN A 82 -10.16 -3.92 6.75
C ASN A 82 -11.32 -3.94 7.77
N ALA A 83 -12.19 -2.95 7.72
CA ALA A 83 -13.39 -2.88 8.56
C ALA A 83 -14.63 -3.45 7.86
N VAL A 84 -14.42 -4.27 6.83
CA VAL A 84 -15.45 -4.85 5.95
C VAL A 84 -15.19 -6.34 5.77
N THR A 85 -16.24 -7.11 5.47
CA THR A 85 -16.15 -8.58 5.33
C THR A 85 -15.26 -9.00 4.16
N GLU A 86 -15.27 -8.22 3.08
CA GLU A 86 -14.45 -8.46 1.89
C GLU A 86 -13.29 -7.45 1.83
N PRO A 87 -12.03 -7.91 1.79
CA PRO A 87 -10.89 -7.01 1.71
C PRO A 87 -10.95 -6.08 0.49
N VAL A 88 -10.73 -4.78 0.70
CA VAL A 88 -10.86 -3.77 -0.37
C VAL A 88 -9.59 -3.67 -1.21
N PHE A 89 -8.41 -3.86 -0.61
CA PHE A 89 -7.11 -3.74 -1.30
C PHE A 89 -6.12 -4.85 -0.95
N PHE A 90 -5.97 -5.14 0.35
CA PHE A 90 -5.06 -6.15 0.86
C PHE A 90 -5.76 -6.99 1.90
N SER A 91 -5.32 -8.24 2.06
CA SER A 91 -5.66 -9.01 3.25
C SER A 91 -5.19 -8.26 4.50
N ASP A 92 -5.90 -8.49 5.62
CA ASP A 92 -5.48 -7.96 6.91
C ASP A 92 -4.04 -8.39 7.24
N MET A 93 -3.33 -7.49 7.89
CA MET A 93 -1.93 -7.65 8.23
C MET A 93 -1.65 -6.94 9.54
N SER A 94 -1.26 -7.71 10.56
CA SER A 94 -0.93 -7.13 11.85
C SER A 94 0.53 -6.68 11.93
N ALA A 95 0.79 -5.61 12.68
CA ALA A 95 2.13 -5.17 13.07
C ALA A 95 2.97 -6.29 13.71
N ALA A 96 2.33 -7.13 14.53
CA ALA A 96 2.96 -8.26 15.21
C ALA A 96 3.47 -9.33 14.23
N GLU A 97 2.68 -9.67 13.21
CA GLU A 97 3.10 -10.62 12.16
C GLU A 97 4.19 -10.02 11.29
N THR A 98 4.05 -8.74 10.90
CA THR A 98 5.08 -8.00 10.18
C THR A 98 6.42 -8.03 10.95
N SER A 99 6.40 -7.82 12.26
CA SER A 99 7.57 -7.92 13.13
C SER A 99 8.18 -9.33 13.12
N LYS A 100 7.37 -10.36 13.34
CA LYS A 100 7.83 -11.76 13.39
C LYS A 100 8.47 -12.19 12.09
N VAL A 101 7.82 -11.93 10.95
CA VAL A 101 8.31 -12.35 9.63
C VAL A 101 9.59 -11.60 9.28
N SER A 102 9.62 -10.27 9.44
CA SER A 102 10.82 -9.49 9.12
C SER A 102 12.02 -9.84 10.01
N THR A 103 11.78 -10.10 11.30
CA THR A 103 12.82 -10.54 12.25
C THR A 103 13.35 -11.93 11.87
N ALA A 104 12.45 -12.88 11.60
CA ALA A 104 12.85 -14.23 11.19
C ALA A 104 13.72 -14.21 9.92
N ILE A 105 13.34 -13.41 8.92
CA ILE A 105 14.14 -13.21 7.70
C ILE A 105 15.50 -12.61 8.05
N ARG A 106 15.55 -11.56 8.87
CA ARG A 106 16.81 -10.91 9.28
C ARG A 106 17.74 -11.86 10.03
N GLU A 107 17.21 -12.77 10.83
CA GLU A 107 18.01 -13.69 11.65
C GLU A 107 18.50 -14.91 10.88
N HIS A 108 17.68 -15.43 9.96
CA HIS A 108 17.93 -16.75 9.35
C HIS A 108 18.33 -16.69 7.87
N VAL A 109 18.14 -15.56 7.20
CA VAL A 109 18.54 -15.39 5.80
C VAL A 109 19.92 -14.72 5.74
N PRO A 110 20.89 -15.25 4.98
CA PRO A 110 22.19 -14.60 4.77
C PRO A 110 22.04 -13.15 4.29
N SER A 111 22.95 -12.27 4.70
CA SER A 111 22.84 -10.82 4.41
C SER A 111 22.98 -10.48 2.92
N ASP A 112 23.64 -11.34 2.15
CA ASP A 112 23.85 -11.24 0.71
C ASP A 112 22.79 -11.97 -0.12
N ALA A 113 21.87 -12.69 0.52
CA ALA A 113 20.83 -13.43 -0.18
C ALA A 113 19.75 -12.50 -0.76
N VAL A 114 19.23 -12.91 -1.92
CA VAL A 114 18.07 -12.30 -2.58
C VAL A 114 16.82 -13.04 -2.15
N VAL A 115 15.85 -12.32 -1.58
CA VAL A 115 14.54 -12.84 -1.22
C VAL A 115 13.52 -12.39 -2.26
N LEU A 116 12.88 -13.35 -2.92
CA LEU A 116 11.81 -13.09 -3.88
C LEU A 116 10.46 -13.16 -3.17
N SER A 117 9.69 -12.08 -3.27
CA SER A 117 8.33 -12.00 -2.72
C SER A 117 7.47 -11.08 -3.58
N TRP A 118 6.17 -11.04 -3.26
CA TRP A 118 5.29 -10.04 -3.82
C TRP A 118 5.73 -8.62 -3.48
N TRP A 119 5.27 -7.64 -4.28
CA TRP A 119 5.85 -6.31 -4.31
C TRP A 119 5.80 -5.55 -2.98
N ASP A 120 4.74 -5.76 -2.21
CA ASP A 120 4.49 -5.12 -0.92
C ASP A 120 5.37 -5.72 0.18
N LEU A 121 5.52 -7.05 0.19
CA LEU A 121 6.39 -7.76 1.12
C LEU A 121 7.87 -7.47 0.83
N SER A 122 8.26 -7.34 -0.44
CA SER A 122 9.64 -6.99 -0.79
C SER A 122 10.05 -5.63 -0.23
N ARG A 123 9.13 -4.65 -0.25
CA ARG A 123 9.37 -3.34 0.38
C ARG A 123 9.59 -3.46 1.88
N ARG A 124 8.79 -4.28 2.57
CA ARG A 124 8.95 -4.57 4.00
C ARG A 124 10.25 -5.30 4.30
N ILE A 125 10.64 -6.28 3.48
CA ILE A 125 11.90 -7.03 3.63
C ILE A 125 13.10 -6.09 3.53
N ARG A 126 13.13 -5.19 2.54
CA ARG A 126 14.23 -4.21 2.44
C ARG A 126 14.26 -3.25 3.62
N SER A 127 13.10 -2.77 4.05
CA SER A 127 13.00 -1.72 5.08
C SER A 127 13.24 -2.27 6.49
N LEU A 128 12.69 -3.45 6.80
CA LEU A 128 12.69 -4.03 8.15
C LEU A 128 13.73 -5.13 8.33
N ALA A 129 13.82 -6.06 7.37
CA ALA A 129 14.75 -7.19 7.45
C ALA A 129 16.14 -6.87 6.90
N GLN A 130 16.29 -5.73 6.21
CA GLN A 130 17.53 -5.28 5.57
C GLN A 130 18.14 -6.38 4.68
N ARG A 131 17.32 -6.99 3.83
CA ARG A 131 17.72 -7.97 2.80
C ARG A 131 17.40 -7.47 1.40
N GLN A 132 18.09 -8.00 0.41
CA GLN A 132 17.78 -7.70 -0.99
C GLN A 132 16.43 -8.33 -1.35
N ALA A 133 15.47 -7.51 -1.77
CA ALA A 133 14.19 -7.95 -2.30
C ALA A 133 13.80 -7.04 -3.49
N PRO A 134 14.09 -7.46 -4.74
CA PRO A 134 14.09 -6.56 -5.90
C PRO A 134 12.70 -6.33 -6.50
N LEU A 135 11.74 -7.20 -6.24
CA LEU A 135 10.40 -7.11 -6.81
C LEU A 135 9.58 -6.13 -5.96
N ASP A 136 9.58 -4.82 -6.25
CA ASP A 136 8.92 -3.80 -5.41
C ASP A 136 7.89 -2.91 -6.13
N ASP A 137 7.60 -3.22 -7.39
CA ASP A 137 6.66 -2.50 -8.24
C ASP A 137 5.26 -3.14 -8.19
N PRO A 138 4.22 -2.41 -7.73
CA PRO A 138 2.84 -2.91 -7.68
C PRO A 138 2.27 -3.26 -9.04
N LEU A 139 2.81 -2.69 -10.11
CA LEU A 139 2.35 -2.92 -11.47
C LEU A 139 3.21 -3.94 -12.20
N ALA A 140 4.14 -4.60 -11.49
CA ALA A 140 4.98 -5.65 -12.04
C ALA A 140 5.67 -5.23 -13.35
N ARG A 141 5.94 -3.93 -13.58
CA ARG A 141 6.46 -3.43 -14.87
C ARG A 141 7.89 -3.91 -15.15
N GLY A 142 8.56 -4.47 -14.13
CA GLY A 142 9.85 -5.16 -14.24
C GLY A 142 9.76 -6.68 -14.35
N LEU A 143 8.58 -7.29 -14.19
CA LEU A 143 8.31 -8.70 -14.49
C LEU A 143 7.89 -8.81 -15.96
N LEU A 144 8.74 -8.32 -16.87
CA LEU A 144 8.62 -8.67 -18.28
C LEU A 144 8.80 -10.19 -18.36
N THR A 145 7.81 -10.88 -18.92
CA THR A 145 7.90 -12.30 -19.26
C THR A 145 9.27 -12.58 -19.88
N PRO A 146 10.00 -13.62 -19.42
CA PRO A 146 11.24 -14.02 -20.09
C PRO A 146 10.97 -14.13 -21.58
N ALA A 147 11.88 -13.63 -22.43
CA ALA A 147 11.67 -13.62 -23.89
C ALA A 147 11.29 -15.01 -24.43
N ALA A 148 11.79 -16.07 -23.80
CA ALA A 148 11.46 -17.47 -24.09
C ALA A 148 9.97 -17.83 -23.94
N TRP A 149 9.19 -17.04 -23.21
CA TRP A 149 7.74 -17.23 -23.00
C TRP A 149 6.88 -16.26 -23.83
N SER A 150 7.50 -15.33 -24.57
CA SER A 150 6.79 -14.33 -25.37
C SER A 150 6.50 -14.76 -26.82
N SER A 151 6.98 -15.95 -27.21
CA SER A 151 6.72 -16.57 -28.50
C SER A 151 6.02 -17.92 -28.30
N GLY A 152 4.69 -17.87 -28.22
CA GLY A 152 3.79 -19.02 -28.28
C GLY A 152 2.61 -18.68 -29.17
#